data_AF-A0A2V9SKD0-F1
#
_entry.id   AF-A0A2V9SKD0-F1
#
_cell.length_a   1.000
_cell.length_b   1.000
_cell.length_c   1.000
_cell.angle_alpha   90.00
_cell.angle_beta   90.00
_cell.angle_gamma   90.00
#
_symmetry.space_group_name_H-M   'P 1'
#
loop_
_entity.id
_entity.type
_entity.pdbx_description
1 polymer ?
#
loop_
_entity_poly.entity_id
_entity_poly.type
_entity_poly.pdbx_seq_one_letter_code
_entity_poly.pdbx_strand_id
1 'polypeptide(L)'
;MRPCLRHFYSVLLFCVLSLPALAAKIPVGVMIYEGETSDGSSVFHILLNPPAGVTFDKLTPSFFVDGSGHSFVLPPPQPAPPPLYNFLFLTVPDSGFTSCPCRSATFLFSARTGTKVTFGGKKFVLRRISASFLDPPSGSSFLVQGESATIYLATVAEGD
;
A
#
# COMPACT_ATOMS: atom_id res chain seq x y z
N MET A 1 55.93 0.64 3.04
CA MET A 1 54.56 0.87 3.54
C MET A 1 53.63 1.00 2.33
N ARG A 2 52.84 -0.05 2.01
CA ARG A 2 52.10 -0.14 0.75
C ARG A 2 50.78 0.66 0.81
N PRO A 3 50.55 1.65 -0.08
CA PRO A 3 49.34 2.50 -0.09
C PRO A 3 48.04 1.73 -0.43
N CYS A 4 48.17 0.48 -0.89
CA CYS A 4 47.06 -0.38 -1.29
C CYS A 4 46.15 -0.80 -0.11
N LEU A 5 46.69 -0.92 1.12
CA LEU A 5 45.90 -1.35 2.28
C LEU A 5 44.92 -0.27 2.76
N ARG A 6 45.26 1.02 2.61
CA ARG A 6 44.42 2.15 3.07
C ARG A 6 43.19 2.34 2.20
N HIS A 7 43.31 2.12 0.88
CA HIS A 7 42.16 2.21 -0.04
C HIS A 7 41.13 1.10 0.21
N PHE A 8 41.59 -0.10 0.56
CA PHE A 8 40.68 -1.22 0.86
C PHE A 8 39.78 -0.95 2.07
N TYR A 9 40.33 -0.35 3.14
CA TYR A 9 39.55 0.02 4.32
C TYR A 9 38.55 1.15 4.05
N SER A 10 38.91 2.16 3.24
CA SER A 10 38.00 3.27 2.90
C SER A 10 36.82 2.83 2.01
N VAL A 11 37.04 1.90 1.08
CA VAL A 11 35.97 1.34 0.24
C VAL A 11 35.06 0.41 1.04
N LEU A 12 35.61 -0.41 1.95
CA LEU A 12 34.78 -1.24 2.82
C LEU A 12 33.92 -0.39 3.76
N LEU A 13 34.48 0.68 4.35
CA LEU A 13 33.72 1.58 5.23
C LEU A 13 32.56 2.27 4.49
N PHE A 14 32.77 2.67 3.23
CA PHE A 14 31.74 3.28 2.40
C PHE A 14 30.65 2.26 2.00
N CYS A 15 31.02 1.00 1.75
CA CYS A 15 30.06 -0.08 1.47
C CYS A 15 29.22 -0.51 2.67
N VAL A 16 29.73 -0.41 3.91
CA VAL A 16 28.93 -0.67 5.12
C VAL A 16 28.00 0.51 5.44
N LEU A 17 28.41 1.75 5.13
CA LEU A 17 27.60 2.96 5.32
C LEU A 17 26.57 3.20 4.22
N SER A 18 26.63 2.46 3.12
CA SER A 18 25.73 2.61 1.97
C SER A 18 24.76 1.44 1.79
N LEU A 19 24.42 0.70 2.85
CA LEU A 19 23.20 -0.11 2.77
C LEU A 19 22.04 0.89 2.67
N PRO A 20 21.33 0.97 1.53
CA PRO A 20 20.09 1.71 1.53
C PRO A 20 19.20 1.02 2.56
N ALA A 21 18.74 1.79 3.56
CA ALA A 21 17.72 1.36 4.49
C ALA A 21 16.65 0.59 3.70
N LEU A 22 16.64 -0.74 3.81
CA LEU A 22 15.77 -1.58 2.98
C LEU A 22 14.35 -1.20 3.39
N ALA A 23 13.64 -0.49 2.50
CA ALA A 23 12.30 -0.03 2.80
C ALA A 23 11.43 -1.24 3.15
N ALA A 24 11.08 -1.38 4.41
CA ALA A 24 10.27 -2.50 4.87
C ALA A 24 8.83 -2.26 4.38
N LYS A 25 8.22 -3.31 3.84
CA LYS A 25 6.80 -3.32 3.51
C LYS A 25 6.05 -4.09 4.59
N ILE A 26 5.12 -3.44 5.26
CA ILE A 26 4.26 -4.07 6.28
C ILE A 26 2.96 -4.46 5.59
N PRO A 27 2.60 -5.75 5.46
CA PRO A 27 1.31 -6.15 4.91
C PRO A 27 0.21 -5.75 5.91
N VAL A 28 -0.84 -5.11 5.41
CA VAL A 28 -1.95 -4.61 6.23
C VAL A 28 -3.32 -4.98 5.69
N GLY A 29 -3.41 -5.66 4.55
CA GLY A 29 -4.68 -6.07 3.97
C GLY A 29 -4.57 -6.62 2.56
N VAL A 30 -5.72 -6.80 1.93
CA VAL A 30 -5.89 -7.23 0.54
C VAL A 30 -6.99 -6.42 -0.13
N MET A 31 -6.78 -6.16 -1.42
CA MET A 31 -7.77 -5.61 -2.35
C MET A 31 -8.09 -6.70 -3.36
N ILE A 32 -9.38 -6.95 -3.60
CA ILE A 32 -9.88 -7.97 -4.51
C ILE A 32 -10.84 -7.32 -5.49
N TYR A 33 -10.75 -7.63 -6.78
CA TYR A 33 -11.74 -7.23 -7.77
C TYR A 33 -12.86 -8.28 -7.84
N GLU A 34 -14.07 -7.90 -7.44
CA GLU A 34 -15.24 -8.79 -7.37
C GLU A 34 -16.04 -8.81 -8.67
N GLY A 35 -15.70 -7.97 -9.65
CA GLY A 35 -16.40 -7.87 -10.93
C GLY A 35 -17.21 -6.59 -11.05
N GLU A 36 -18.26 -6.64 -11.86
CA GLU A 36 -19.07 -5.49 -12.26
C GLU A 36 -20.55 -5.73 -11.91
N THR A 37 -21.22 -4.70 -11.42
CA THR A 37 -22.68 -4.69 -11.25
C THR A 37 -23.39 -4.48 -12.59
N SER A 38 -24.70 -4.74 -12.63
CA SER A 38 -25.49 -4.60 -13.87
C SER A 38 -25.56 -3.17 -14.43
N ASP A 39 -25.29 -2.16 -13.61
CA ASP A 39 -25.24 -0.75 -14.02
C ASP A 39 -23.85 -0.29 -14.47
N GLY A 40 -22.88 -1.21 -14.56
CA GLY A 40 -21.52 -0.90 -14.98
C GLY A 40 -20.66 -0.29 -13.88
N SER A 41 -20.93 -0.60 -12.60
CA SER A 41 -20.03 -0.21 -11.50
C SER A 41 -19.07 -1.36 -11.20
N SER A 42 -17.77 -1.08 -11.16
CA SER A 42 -16.78 -2.01 -10.63
C SER A 42 -16.90 -2.15 -9.12
N VAL A 43 -16.76 -3.38 -8.65
CA VAL A 43 -16.83 -3.77 -7.24
C VAL A 43 -15.45 -4.22 -6.78
N PHE A 44 -14.90 -3.52 -5.79
CA PHE A 44 -13.65 -3.91 -5.14
C PHE A 44 -13.92 -4.26 -3.68
N HIS A 45 -13.49 -5.44 -3.25
CA HIS A 45 -13.54 -5.84 -1.86
C HIS A 45 -12.23 -5.52 -1.17
N ILE A 46 -12.30 -4.70 -0.12
CA ILE A 46 -11.16 -4.27 0.68
C ILE A 46 -11.24 -4.90 2.06
N LEU A 47 -10.20 -5.66 2.41
CA LEU A 47 -10.02 -6.25 3.73
C LEU A 47 -8.72 -5.70 4.33
N LEU A 48 -8.81 -4.90 5.40
CA LEU A 48 -7.65 -4.39 6.13
C LEU A 48 -7.62 -4.99 7.53
N ASN A 49 -6.51 -5.63 7.85
CA ASN A 49 -6.21 -6.22 9.14
C ASN A 49 -4.83 -5.70 9.60
N PRO A 50 -4.77 -4.48 10.16
CA PRO A 50 -3.51 -3.91 10.61
C PRO A 50 -2.90 -4.78 11.72
N PRO A 51 -1.61 -5.13 11.61
CA PRO A 51 -0.93 -5.87 12.66
C PRO A 51 -0.81 -5.02 13.93
N ALA A 52 -0.53 -5.67 15.06
CA ALA A 52 -0.32 -4.99 16.33
C ALA A 52 0.73 -3.88 16.20
N GLY A 53 0.39 -2.68 16.69
CA GLY A 53 1.26 -1.49 16.63
C GLY A 53 1.07 -0.62 15.38
N VAL A 54 0.17 -1.00 14.46
CA VAL A 54 -0.25 -0.18 13.32
C VAL A 54 -1.70 0.28 13.52
N THR A 55 -1.93 1.57 13.33
CA THR A 55 -3.27 2.18 13.33
C THR A 55 -3.45 3.05 12.09
N PHE A 56 -4.69 3.17 11.62
CA PHE A 56 -5.00 3.94 10.40
C PHE A 56 -5.53 5.35 10.67
N ASP A 57 -5.65 5.78 11.92
CA ASP A 57 -6.16 7.10 12.35
C ASP A 57 -5.37 8.30 11.79
N LYS A 58 -4.13 8.07 11.36
CA LYS A 58 -3.24 9.10 10.78
C LYS A 58 -2.98 8.91 9.29
N LEU A 59 -3.71 8.00 8.65
CA LEU A 59 -3.59 7.71 7.24
C LEU A 59 -4.81 8.24 6.49
N THR A 60 -4.56 8.79 5.31
CA THR A 60 -5.60 9.17 4.37
C THR A 60 -5.65 8.09 3.28
N PRO A 61 -6.68 7.21 3.27
CA PRO A 61 -6.84 6.24 2.21
C PRO A 61 -7.27 6.96 0.92
N SER A 62 -6.89 6.41 -0.22
CA SER A 62 -7.35 6.87 -1.52
C SER A 62 -7.44 5.68 -2.46
N PHE A 63 -8.44 5.70 -3.32
CA PHE A 63 -8.64 4.68 -4.34
C PHE A 63 -8.49 5.31 -5.71
N PHE A 64 -7.80 4.63 -6.63
CA PHE A 64 -7.61 5.07 -8.00
C PHE A 64 -8.01 3.95 -8.95
N VAL A 65 -8.71 4.32 -10.02
CA VAL A 65 -9.07 3.45 -11.14
C VAL A 65 -8.69 4.18 -12.42
N ASP A 66 -7.84 3.55 -13.25
CA ASP A 66 -7.35 4.13 -14.50
C ASP A 66 -6.81 5.58 -14.37
N GLY A 67 -6.18 5.87 -13.23
CA GLY A 67 -5.58 7.17 -12.92
C GLY A 67 -6.54 8.19 -12.28
N SER A 68 -7.85 7.97 -12.34
CA SER A 68 -8.84 8.78 -11.63
C SER A 68 -8.98 8.28 -10.19
N GLY A 69 -8.81 9.15 -9.20
CA GLY A 69 -8.87 8.72 -7.81
C GLY A 69 -9.39 9.74 -6.83
N HIS A 70 -9.92 9.24 -5.71
CA HIS A 70 -10.43 10.08 -4.64
C HIS A 70 -9.99 9.55 -3.28
N SER A 71 -9.75 10.48 -2.36
CA SER A 71 -9.55 10.20 -0.95
C SER A 71 -10.88 10.07 -0.23
N PHE A 72 -10.93 9.22 0.79
CA PHE A 72 -12.14 8.97 1.56
C PHE A 72 -11.81 8.72 3.04
N VAL A 73 -12.83 8.53 3.87
CA VAL A 73 -12.68 8.14 5.27
C VAL A 73 -12.96 6.65 5.38
N LEU A 74 -12.08 5.90 6.06
CA LEU A 74 -12.33 4.48 6.30
C LEU A 74 -13.63 4.30 7.09
N PRO A 75 -14.46 3.30 6.74
CA PRO A 75 -15.60 2.95 7.58
C PRO A 75 -15.12 2.50 8.97
N PRO A 76 -15.98 2.59 9.99
CA PRO A 76 -15.65 2.08 11.32
C PRO A 76 -15.23 0.60 11.25
N PRO A 77 -14.16 0.19 11.97
CA PRO A 77 -13.76 -1.21 12.01
C PRO A 77 -14.83 -2.06 12.71
N GLN A 78 -14.90 -3.32 12.34
CA GLN A 78 -15.73 -4.32 13.02
C GLN A 78 -15.22 -4.51 14.46
N PRO A 79 -16.12 -4.72 15.44
CA PRO A 79 -15.76 -4.84 16.85
C PRO A 79 -15.13 -6.21 17.16
N ALA A 80 -13.88 -6.39 16.75
CA ALA A 80 -13.04 -7.53 17.09
C ALA A 80 -11.58 -7.04 17.23
N PRO A 81 -10.79 -7.55 18.20
CA PRO A 81 -9.34 -7.37 18.21
C PRO A 81 -8.63 -8.50 17.46
N PRO A 82 -7.69 -8.23 16.54
CA PRO A 82 -7.30 -6.91 16.01
C PRO A 82 -8.42 -6.27 15.15
N PRO A 83 -8.47 -4.93 15.05
CA PRO A 83 -9.54 -4.23 14.33
C PRO A 83 -9.57 -4.66 12.87
N LEU A 84 -10.73 -5.10 12.38
CA LEU A 84 -10.91 -5.54 11.01
C LEU A 84 -11.73 -4.50 10.23
N TYR A 85 -11.19 -3.99 9.14
CA TYR A 85 -11.94 -3.19 8.18
C TYR A 85 -12.31 -4.09 7.01
N ASN A 86 -13.60 -4.19 6.73
CA ASN A 86 -14.12 -5.04 5.67
C ASN A 86 -15.24 -4.28 4.98
N PHE A 87 -14.98 -3.82 3.77
CA PHE A 87 -15.90 -2.98 3.02
C PHE A 87 -15.76 -3.15 1.51
N LEU A 88 -16.84 -2.86 0.79
CA LEU A 88 -16.85 -2.76 -0.66
C LEU A 88 -16.59 -1.31 -1.08
N PHE A 89 -15.73 -1.13 -2.08
CA PHE A 89 -15.56 0.12 -2.80
C PHE A 89 -16.21 -0.03 -4.17
N LEU A 90 -17.13 0.87 -4.51
CA LEU A 90 -17.90 0.85 -5.75
C LEU A 90 -17.51 2.06 -6.60
N THR A 91 -17.19 1.83 -7.87
CA THR A 91 -17.05 2.92 -8.85
C THR A 91 -18.44 3.36 -9.28
N VAL A 92 -19.08 4.22 -8.50
CA VAL A 92 -20.46 4.66 -8.78
C VAL A 92 -20.46 5.49 -10.08
N PRO A 93 -21.45 5.34 -10.98
CA PRO A 93 -21.64 6.23 -12.11
C PRO A 93 -21.72 7.69 -11.63
N ASP A 94 -21.19 8.63 -12.42
CA ASP A 94 -21.16 10.07 -12.13
C ASP A 94 -20.33 10.52 -10.90
N SER A 95 -19.65 9.59 -10.22
CA SER A 95 -18.76 9.92 -9.09
C SER A 95 -17.38 10.47 -9.49
N GLY A 96 -17.10 10.57 -10.79
CA GLY A 96 -15.75 10.87 -11.32
C GLY A 96 -14.88 9.62 -11.50
N PHE A 97 -15.38 8.45 -11.10
CA PHE A 97 -14.72 7.14 -11.21
C PHE A 97 -15.30 6.27 -12.35
N THR A 98 -15.81 6.90 -13.41
CA THR A 98 -16.40 6.16 -14.53
C THR A 98 -15.31 5.56 -15.41
N SER A 99 -14.99 4.31 -15.15
CA SER A 99 -14.46 3.40 -16.17
C SER A 99 -14.68 1.98 -15.68
N CYS A 100 -15.40 1.17 -16.46
CA CYS A 100 -15.06 -0.23 -16.62
C CYS A 100 -15.42 -0.69 -18.04
N PRO A 101 -14.66 -1.64 -18.60
CA PRO A 101 -13.63 -2.46 -17.95
C PRO A 101 -12.34 -1.70 -17.61
N CYS A 102 -11.98 -1.65 -16.33
CA CYS A 102 -10.81 -0.93 -15.82
C CYS A 102 -9.53 -1.63 -16.25
N ARG A 103 -8.51 -0.86 -16.62
CA ARG A 103 -7.17 -1.37 -16.88
C ARG A 103 -6.28 -1.39 -15.66
N SER A 104 -6.68 -0.80 -14.55
CA SER A 104 -5.87 -0.76 -13.34
C SER A 104 -6.67 -0.29 -12.15
N ALA A 105 -6.32 -0.79 -10.97
CA ALA A 105 -6.84 -0.28 -9.71
C ALA A 105 -5.73 -0.15 -8.66
N THR A 106 -5.72 0.94 -7.91
CA THR A 106 -4.74 1.20 -6.87
C THR A 106 -5.41 1.58 -5.56
N PHE A 107 -5.05 0.91 -4.47
CA PHE A 107 -5.38 1.34 -3.11
C PHE A 107 -4.15 1.99 -2.47
N LEU A 108 -4.25 3.27 -2.10
CA LEU A 108 -3.16 4.03 -1.48
C LEU A 108 -3.46 4.43 -0.05
N PHE A 109 -2.43 4.41 0.79
CA PHE A 109 -2.41 5.12 2.07
C PHE A 109 -1.41 6.27 2.00
N SER A 110 -1.89 7.49 2.18
CA SER A 110 -1.02 8.65 2.41
C SER A 110 -0.84 8.88 3.91
N ALA A 111 0.40 9.07 4.35
CA ALA A 111 0.73 9.34 5.74
C ALA A 111 1.22 10.79 5.91
N ARG A 112 0.99 11.38 7.09
CA ARG A 112 1.67 12.62 7.46
C ARG A 112 3.18 12.35 7.52
N THR A 113 3.98 13.33 7.14
CA THR A 113 5.45 13.20 7.21
C THR A 113 5.87 12.91 8.65
N GLY A 114 6.71 11.89 8.85
CA GLY A 114 7.17 11.48 10.17
C GLY A 114 6.19 10.61 10.96
N THR A 115 5.10 10.12 10.36
CA THR A 115 4.22 9.13 11.03
C THR A 115 5.03 7.88 11.40
N LYS A 116 5.10 7.60 12.71
CA LYS A 116 5.81 6.44 13.27
C LYS A 116 4.85 5.28 13.50
N VAL A 117 5.31 4.08 13.23
CA VAL A 117 4.59 2.82 13.52
C VAL A 117 5.53 1.81 14.14
N THR A 118 4.98 0.85 14.90
CA THR A 118 5.75 -0.27 15.45
C THR A 118 5.27 -1.55 14.79
N PHE A 119 6.20 -2.38 14.31
CA PHE A 119 5.90 -3.67 13.71
C PHE A 119 6.97 -4.69 14.10
N GLY A 120 6.53 -5.84 14.64
CA GLY A 120 7.44 -6.88 15.12
C GLY A 120 8.42 -6.38 16.20
N GLY A 121 8.00 -5.45 17.05
CA GLY A 121 8.84 -4.82 18.09
C GLY A 121 9.85 -3.79 17.58
N LYS A 122 9.92 -3.53 16.27
CA LYS A 122 10.80 -2.51 15.66
C LYS A 122 10.00 -1.26 15.30
N LYS A 123 10.65 -0.10 15.37
CA LYS A 123 10.05 1.19 15.01
C LYS A 123 10.39 1.57 13.57
N PHE A 124 9.40 2.11 12.88
CA PHE A 124 9.53 2.54 11.50
C PHE A 124 8.86 3.90 11.30
N VAL A 125 9.30 4.62 10.29
CA VAL A 125 8.63 5.81 9.75
C VAL A 125 7.95 5.44 8.44
N LEU A 126 6.67 5.78 8.31
CA LEU A 126 5.94 5.55 7.08
C LEU A 126 6.49 6.44 5.96
N ARG A 127 6.67 5.86 4.77
CA ARG A 127 6.84 6.65 3.56
C ARG A 127 5.54 7.38 3.27
N ARG A 128 5.64 8.52 2.59
CA ARG A 128 4.50 9.41 2.33
C ARG A 128 3.31 8.70 1.70
N ILE A 129 3.57 7.71 0.84
CA ILE A 129 2.56 6.95 0.12
C ILE A 129 2.92 5.47 0.19
N SER A 130 1.92 4.64 0.49
CA SER A 130 1.98 3.18 0.39
C SER A 130 0.86 2.68 -0.52
N ALA A 131 1.06 1.53 -1.18
CA ALA A 131 0.21 1.13 -2.31
C ALA A 131 -0.06 -0.38 -2.38
N SER A 132 -1.22 -0.73 -2.94
CA SER A 132 -1.55 -1.99 -3.59
C SER A 132 -2.02 -1.72 -5.01
N PHE A 133 -1.71 -2.60 -5.97
CA PHE A 133 -2.03 -2.41 -7.37
C PHE A 133 -2.54 -3.70 -8.00
N LEU A 134 -3.63 -3.59 -8.76
CA LEU A 134 -4.15 -4.62 -9.66
C LEU A 134 -3.96 -4.15 -11.10
N ASP A 135 -3.49 -5.05 -11.96
CA ASP A 135 -3.19 -4.81 -13.37
C ASP A 135 -3.70 -6.01 -14.20
N PRO A 136 -4.31 -5.80 -15.37
CA PRO A 136 -4.79 -6.87 -16.20
C PRO A 136 -3.71 -7.93 -16.47
N PRO A 137 -4.10 -9.20 -16.49
CA PRO A 137 -3.24 -10.27 -16.98
C PRO A 137 -2.70 -9.94 -18.38
N SER A 138 -1.47 -10.39 -18.66
CA SER A 138 -0.82 -10.15 -19.94
C SER A 138 -1.73 -10.53 -21.12
N GLY A 139 -1.98 -9.57 -22.02
CA GLY A 139 -2.82 -9.76 -23.21
C GLY A 139 -4.28 -9.34 -23.04
N SER A 140 -4.70 -8.96 -21.82
CA SER A 140 -6.03 -8.41 -21.55
C SER A 140 -5.98 -6.89 -21.37
N SER A 141 -7.11 -6.23 -21.63
CA SER A 141 -7.29 -4.79 -21.35
C SER A 141 -8.25 -4.54 -20.19
N PHE A 142 -8.57 -5.58 -19.41
CA PHE A 142 -9.55 -5.54 -18.34
C PHE A 142 -9.13 -6.43 -17.18
N LEU A 143 -9.45 -6.01 -15.95
CA LEU A 143 -9.25 -6.80 -14.74
C LEU A 143 -10.12 -8.06 -14.74
N VAL A 144 -9.61 -9.15 -14.18
CA VAL A 144 -10.32 -10.42 -14.09
C VAL A 144 -10.94 -10.58 -12.70
N GLN A 145 -12.20 -11.00 -12.63
CA GLN A 145 -12.88 -11.26 -11.36
C GLN A 145 -12.08 -12.25 -10.49
N GLY A 146 -11.91 -11.93 -9.21
CA GLY A 146 -11.14 -12.69 -8.23
C GLY A 146 -9.65 -12.31 -8.19
N GLU A 147 -9.18 -11.43 -9.08
CA GLU A 147 -7.82 -10.92 -9.02
C GLU A 147 -7.61 -10.10 -7.74
N SER A 148 -6.46 -10.29 -7.08
CA SER A 148 -6.20 -9.69 -5.78
C SER A 148 -4.76 -9.19 -5.62
N ALA A 149 -4.59 -8.17 -4.77
CA ALA A 149 -3.30 -7.57 -4.47
C ALA A 149 -3.17 -7.23 -2.99
N THR A 150 -2.02 -7.55 -2.41
CA THR A 150 -1.72 -7.25 -1.00
C THR A 150 -1.48 -5.75 -0.79
N ILE A 151 -2.18 -5.20 0.20
CA ILE A 151 -2.02 -3.81 0.62
C ILE A 151 -0.87 -3.74 1.62
N TYR A 152 0.13 -2.93 1.29
CA TYR A 152 1.30 -2.71 2.14
C TYR A 152 1.33 -1.28 2.67
N LEU A 153 1.91 -1.09 3.86
CA LEU A 153 2.50 0.17 4.29
C LEU A 153 4.01 0.15 3.99
N ALA A 154 4.46 1.09 3.16
CA ALA A 154 5.86 1.27 2.86
C ALA A 154 6.51 2.09 3.97
N THR A 155 7.63 1.61 4.50
CA THR A 155 8.28 2.23 5.65
C THR A 155 9.80 2.30 5.47
N VAL A 156 10.44 3.04 6.38
CA VAL A 156 11.90 3.09 6.56
C VAL A 156 12.17 2.86 8.04
N ALA A 157 13.23 2.13 8.38
CA ALA A 157 13.60 1.90 9.78
C ALA A 157 13.88 3.24 10.49
N GLU A 158 13.42 3.38 11.73
CA GLU A 158 13.74 4.56 12.54
C GLU A 158 15.17 4.42 13.10
N GLY A 159 16.14 5.13 12.52
CA GLY A 159 17.53 5.15 13.01
C GLY A 159 18.66 4.91 12.01
N ASP A 160 18.40 5.01 10.69
CA ASP A 160 19.45 5.21 9.68
C ASP A 160 19.70 6.72 9.44
#